data_AF-A0A935LL27-F1
#
_entry.id   AF-A0A935LL27-F1
#
_cell.length_a   1.000
_cell.length_b   1.000
_cell.length_c   1.000
_cell.angle_alpha   90.00
_cell.angle_beta   90.00
_cell.angle_gamma   90.00
#
_symmetry.space_group_name_H-M   'P 1'
#
loop_
_entity.id
_entity.type
_entity.pdbx_description
1 polymer ?
#
loop_
_entity_poly.entity_id
_entity_poly.type
_entity_poly.pdbx_seq_one_letter_code
_entity_poly.pdbx_strand_id
1 'polypeptide(L)'
;MNKVRDLLLDCRIELRSLVRDFQKTELCRRIDDLRAELAQGRPSASEAEPSSVAGTDQVAQAWRMAAEDLKVTAPAIYELLTKKAARLLAAASVQNASTALAPADADTPVAVSAVMARPAAAAENTAAAAATPIDPPEPEAVVVTAAPQPPAAPTEPLSHSPTREVLELIARSKRRFTEVQREWCVGEALVRSSFTVHPNEFIALGDHGMARYILDSEPTADE
;
A
#
# COMPACT_ATOMS: atom_id res chain seq x y z
N MET A 1 -2.58 -9.19 -20.47
CA MET A 1 -2.41 -8.66 -21.85
C MET A 1 -2.25 -9.72 -22.96
N ASN A 2 -1.51 -10.82 -22.76
CA ASN A 2 -1.26 -11.82 -23.82
C ASN A 2 -2.54 -12.44 -24.41
N LYS A 3 -3.54 -12.73 -23.58
CA LYS A 3 -4.85 -13.28 -24.02
C LYS A 3 -5.56 -12.44 -25.08
N VAL A 4 -5.44 -11.10 -25.01
CA VAL A 4 -6.05 -10.19 -26.00
C VAL A 4 -5.28 -10.21 -27.32
N ARG A 5 -3.95 -10.31 -27.25
CA ARG A 5 -3.10 -10.45 -28.45
C ARG A 5 -3.40 -11.75 -29.18
N ASP A 6 -3.58 -12.84 -28.44
CA ASP A 6 -3.90 -14.17 -28.98
C ASP A 6 -5.29 -14.15 -29.64
N LEU A 7 -6.29 -13.55 -28.98
CA LEU A 7 -7.63 -13.38 -29.54
C LEU A 7 -7.62 -12.57 -30.86
N LEU A 8 -6.84 -11.49 -30.94
CA LEU A 8 -6.68 -10.71 -32.17
C LEU A 8 -5.99 -11.50 -33.29
N LEU A 9 -5.12 -12.45 -32.93
CA LEU A 9 -4.45 -13.34 -33.88
C LEU A 9 -5.45 -14.35 -34.46
N ASP A 10 -6.31 -14.92 -33.62
CA ASP A 10 -7.38 -15.82 -34.04
C ASP A 10 -8.42 -15.09 -34.91
N CYS A 11 -8.85 -13.90 -34.50
CA CYS A 11 -9.73 -13.06 -35.32
C CYS A 11 -9.13 -12.76 -36.69
N ARG A 12 -7.81 -12.50 -36.78
CA ARG A 12 -7.11 -12.26 -38.04
C ARG A 12 -7.08 -13.50 -38.94
N ILE A 13 -6.91 -14.69 -38.37
CA ILE A 13 -6.92 -15.95 -39.11
C ILE A 13 -8.30 -16.21 -39.70
N GLU A 14 -9.35 -16.06 -38.90
CA GLU A 14 -10.74 -16.23 -39.33
C GLU A 14 -11.13 -15.22 -40.42
N LEU A 15 -10.80 -13.94 -40.23
CA LEU A 15 -11.12 -12.88 -41.20
C LEU A 15 -10.40 -13.06 -42.55
N ARG A 16 -9.20 -13.64 -42.56
CA ARG A 16 -8.49 -13.99 -43.80
C ARG A 16 -9.23 -15.07 -44.60
N SER A 17 -9.97 -15.95 -43.94
CA SER A 17 -10.77 -17.00 -44.59
C SER A 17 -12.10 -16.47 -45.14
N LEU A 18 -12.72 -15.51 -44.43
CA LEU A 18 -14.05 -15.00 -44.72
C LEU A 18 -14.05 -13.80 -45.68
N VAL A 19 -12.99 -12.99 -45.69
CA VAL A 19 -12.91 -11.75 -46.46
C VAL A 19 -11.86 -11.87 -47.57
N ARG A 20 -12.30 -11.73 -48.83
CA ARG A 20 -11.39 -11.71 -49.99
C ARG A 20 -10.51 -10.47 -49.93
N ASP A 21 -9.22 -10.63 -50.22
CA ASP A 21 -8.23 -9.55 -50.16
C ASP A 21 -8.17 -8.84 -48.78
N PHE A 22 -8.46 -9.55 -47.69
CA PHE A 22 -8.45 -9.01 -46.32
C PHE A 22 -7.20 -8.18 -45.99
N GLN A 23 -6.03 -8.56 -46.49
CA GLN A 23 -4.76 -7.86 -46.26
C GLN A 23 -4.74 -6.41 -46.82
N LYS A 24 -5.62 -6.08 -47.77
CA LYS A 24 -5.76 -4.73 -48.33
C LYS A 24 -6.75 -3.86 -47.56
N THR A 25 -7.46 -4.43 -46.59
CA THR A 25 -8.48 -3.70 -45.83
C THR A 25 -7.88 -2.89 -44.69
N GLU A 26 -8.51 -1.77 -44.37
CA GLU A 26 -8.16 -0.94 -43.20
C GLU A 26 -8.36 -1.70 -41.88
N LEU A 27 -9.25 -2.70 -41.85
CA LEU A 27 -9.43 -3.57 -40.70
C LEU A 27 -8.19 -4.41 -40.41
N CYS A 28 -7.52 -4.94 -41.43
CA CYS A 28 -6.26 -5.68 -41.26
C CYS A 28 -5.16 -4.77 -40.70
N ARG A 29 -5.03 -3.55 -41.23
CA ARG A 29 -4.08 -2.56 -40.71
C ARG A 29 -4.33 -2.27 -39.24
N ARG A 30 -5.58 -1.98 -38.88
CA ARG A 30 -5.97 -1.66 -37.50
C ARG A 30 -5.74 -2.82 -36.52
N ILE A 31 -5.99 -4.06 -36.94
CA ILE A 31 -5.70 -5.25 -36.12
C ILE A 31 -4.19 -5.42 -35.94
N ASP A 32 -3.40 -5.22 -37.01
CA ASP A 32 -1.94 -5.35 -36.93
C ASP A 32 -1.31 -4.22 -36.09
N ASP A 33 -1.84 -2.99 -36.17
CA ASP A 33 -1.43 -1.86 -35.32
C ASP A 33 -1.75 -2.13 -33.85
N LEU A 34 -2.96 -2.56 -33.52
CA LEU A 34 -3.33 -2.93 -32.13
C LEU A 34 -2.49 -4.08 -31.60
N ARG A 35 -2.15 -5.07 -32.44
CA ARG A 35 -1.26 -6.16 -32.06
C ARG A 35 0.16 -5.65 -31.82
N ALA A 36 0.64 -4.71 -32.63
CA ALA A 36 1.93 -4.06 -32.43
C ALA A 36 1.95 -3.20 -31.16
N GLU A 37 0.90 -2.43 -30.87
CA GLU A 37 0.76 -1.64 -29.63
C GLU A 37 0.74 -2.54 -28.38
N LEU A 38 0.00 -3.66 -28.44
CA LEU A 38 -0.04 -4.65 -27.39
C LEU A 38 1.28 -5.42 -27.26
N ALA A 39 2.02 -5.63 -28.35
CA ALA A 39 3.31 -6.33 -28.36
C ALA A 39 4.48 -5.45 -27.90
N GLN A 40 4.48 -4.17 -28.30
CA GLN A 40 5.42 -3.18 -27.83
C GLN A 40 5.28 -2.93 -26.35
N GLY A 41 4.14 -3.32 -25.76
CA GLY A 41 3.86 -3.08 -24.37
C GLY A 41 4.11 -1.61 -24.12
N ARG A 42 3.25 -0.74 -24.64
CA ARG A 42 3.12 0.60 -24.05
C ARG A 42 3.19 0.33 -22.54
N PRO A 43 4.13 0.94 -21.78
CA PRO A 43 4.06 0.84 -20.35
C PRO A 43 2.70 1.41 -20.02
N SER A 44 1.76 0.50 -19.84
CA SER A 44 0.54 0.77 -19.14
C SER A 44 1.08 1.36 -17.87
N ALA A 45 0.74 2.61 -17.59
CA ALA A 45 0.89 3.21 -16.28
C ALA A 45 -0.02 2.48 -15.26
N SER A 46 -0.21 1.17 -15.43
CA SER A 46 -1.21 0.30 -14.83
C SER A 46 -0.90 -1.14 -15.23
N GLU A 47 0.18 -1.66 -14.67
CA GLU A 47 0.53 -3.09 -14.42
C GLU A 47 2.04 -3.16 -14.08
N ALA A 48 2.51 -2.23 -13.24
CA ALA A 48 3.53 -2.58 -12.28
C ALA A 48 2.74 -3.07 -11.06
N GLU A 49 3.03 -4.26 -10.56
CA GLU A 49 2.72 -4.53 -9.16
C GLU A 49 3.22 -3.32 -8.35
N PRO A 50 2.40 -2.73 -7.46
CA PRO A 50 2.87 -1.65 -6.61
C PRO A 50 3.83 -2.26 -5.60
N SER A 51 5.05 -2.55 -6.04
CA SER A 51 6.18 -2.43 -5.16
C SER A 51 6.11 -0.99 -4.65
N SER A 52 5.73 -0.85 -3.39
CA SER A 52 5.54 0.43 -2.70
C SER A 52 6.73 1.38 -2.88
N VAL A 53 7.89 0.84 -3.23
CA VAL A 53 9.11 1.56 -3.61
C VAL A 53 8.92 2.42 -4.87
N ALA A 54 8.37 1.89 -5.97
CA ALA A 54 8.18 2.65 -7.21
C ALA A 54 7.17 3.80 -7.05
N GLY A 55 6.12 3.59 -6.25
CA GLY A 55 5.18 4.64 -5.87
C GLY A 55 5.82 5.72 -4.99
N THR A 56 6.66 5.31 -4.03
CA THR A 56 7.40 6.25 -3.16
C THR A 56 8.39 7.09 -3.98
N ASP A 57 9.09 6.49 -4.93
CA ASP A 57 10.02 7.19 -5.83
C ASP A 57 9.30 8.19 -6.74
N GLN A 58 8.12 7.83 -7.25
CA GLN A 58 7.29 8.72 -8.06
C GLN A 58 6.78 9.92 -7.26
N VAL A 59 6.32 9.69 -6.02
CA VAL A 59 5.91 10.76 -5.10
C VAL A 59 7.11 11.67 -4.76
N ALA A 60 8.28 11.10 -4.46
CA ALA A 60 9.50 11.86 -4.18
C ALA A 60 9.96 12.69 -5.40
N GLN A 61 9.78 12.18 -6.62
CA GLN A 61 10.06 12.92 -7.84
C GLN A 61 9.09 14.09 -8.02
N ALA A 62 7.79 13.89 -7.80
CA ALA A 62 6.79 14.96 -7.90
C ALA A 62 7.07 16.09 -6.90
N TRP A 63 7.40 15.75 -5.65
CA TRP A 63 7.78 16.73 -4.63
C TRP A 63 9.06 17.48 -4.98
N ARG A 64 10.07 16.82 -5.57
CA ARG A 64 11.29 17.50 -6.04
C ARG A 64 11.00 18.52 -7.12
N MET A 65 10.18 18.19 -8.11
CA MET A 65 9.80 19.13 -9.17
C MET A 65 9.03 20.34 -8.61
N ALA A 66 8.07 20.09 -7.71
CA ALA A 66 7.33 21.17 -7.06
C ALA A 66 8.23 22.08 -6.21
N ALA A 67 9.24 21.52 -5.55
CA ALA A 67 10.21 22.30 -4.77
C ALA A 67 11.12 23.16 -5.66
N GLU A 68 11.56 22.65 -6.81
CA GLU A 68 12.33 23.44 -7.78
C GLU A 68 11.49 24.57 -8.38
N ASP A 69 10.22 24.30 -8.71
CA ASP A 69 9.29 25.35 -9.17
C ASP A 69 9.07 26.42 -8.08
N LEU A 70 8.92 26.01 -6.82
CA LEU A 70 8.77 26.92 -5.69
C LEU A 70 10.01 27.79 -5.44
N LYS A 71 11.23 27.27 -5.66
CA LYS A 71 12.46 28.06 -5.59
C LYS A 71 12.46 29.22 -6.58
N VAL A 72 11.92 28.98 -7.79
CA VAL A 72 11.88 29.96 -8.87
C VAL A 72 10.74 30.96 -8.66
N THR A 73 9.55 30.47 -8.31
CA THR A 73 8.33 31.29 -8.22
C THR A 73 8.19 32.03 -6.88
N ALA A 74 8.62 31.44 -5.76
CA ALA A 74 8.46 31.99 -4.42
C ALA A 74 9.61 31.61 -3.46
N PRO A 75 10.82 32.19 -3.63
CA PRO A 75 12.02 31.80 -2.87
C PRO A 75 11.87 32.01 -1.35
N ALA A 76 11.13 33.03 -0.91
CA ALA A 76 10.90 33.28 0.51
C ALA A 76 10.11 32.15 1.20
N ILE A 77 9.14 31.55 0.50
CA ILE A 77 8.33 30.43 1.02
C ILE A 77 9.18 29.16 1.04
N TYR A 78 9.98 28.93 0.00
CA TYR A 78 10.91 27.80 -0.06
C TYR A 78 11.91 27.80 1.11
N GLU A 79 12.48 28.96 1.44
CA GLU A 79 13.40 29.12 2.59
C GLU A 79 12.73 28.81 3.93
N LEU A 80 11.50 29.29 4.13
CA LEU A 80 10.74 29.00 5.34
C LEU A 80 10.40 27.51 5.47
N LEU A 81 9.99 26.88 4.37
CA LEU A 81 9.71 25.43 4.33
C LEU A 81 10.98 24.62 4.60
N THR A 82 12.11 24.99 4.00
CA THR A 82 13.41 24.33 4.23
C THR A 82 13.81 24.40 5.70
N LYS A 83 13.68 25.56 6.35
CA LYS A 83 13.93 25.73 7.80
C LYS A 83 12.97 24.93 8.67
N LYS A 84 11.72 24.74 8.23
CA LYS A 84 10.73 23.93 8.95
C LYS A 84 11.03 22.44 8.79
N ALA A 85 11.36 21.98 7.59
CA ALA A 85 11.75 20.60 7.31
C ALA A 85 12.99 20.18 8.09
N ALA A 86 14.03 21.04 8.14
CA ALA A 86 15.23 20.79 8.95
C ALA A 86 14.90 20.61 10.44
N ARG A 87 13.98 21.43 10.99
CA ARG A 87 13.52 21.29 12.38
C ARG A 87 12.76 19.98 12.63
N LEU A 88 11.89 19.58 11.70
CA LEU A 88 11.15 18.32 11.82
C LEU A 88 12.06 17.10 11.72
N LEU A 89 13.05 17.12 10.82
CA LEU A 89 14.05 16.05 10.71
C LEU A 89 14.93 15.95 11.95
N ALA A 90 15.34 17.08 12.54
CA ALA A 90 16.07 17.10 13.80
C ALA A 90 15.22 16.57 14.98
N ALA A 91 13.91 16.85 15.00
CA ALA A 91 13.02 16.29 16.01
C ALA A 91 12.81 14.77 15.83
N ALA A 92 12.64 14.32 14.59
CA ALA A 92 12.47 12.91 14.26
C ALA A 92 13.74 12.09 14.55
N SER A 93 14.93 12.64 14.32
CA SER A 93 16.19 11.95 14.64
C SER A 93 16.36 11.72 16.15
N VAL A 94 15.93 12.67 16.98
CA VAL A 94 15.95 12.53 18.46
C VAL A 94 14.98 11.45 18.93
N GLN A 95 13.81 11.31 18.30
CA GLN A 95 12.85 10.25 18.62
C GLN A 95 13.34 8.86 18.19
N ASN A 96 13.97 8.76 17.01
CA ASN A 96 14.58 7.52 16.55
C ASN A 96 15.78 7.10 17.42
N ALA A 97 16.60 8.05 17.87
CA ALA A 97 17.69 7.80 18.80
C ALA A 97 17.20 7.34 20.19
N SER A 98 16.05 7.85 20.65
CA SER A 98 15.47 7.46 21.94
C SER A 98 14.83 6.06 21.92
N THR A 99 14.54 5.51 20.74
CA THR A 99 13.99 4.16 20.55
C THR A 99 15.09 3.09 20.44
N ALA A 100 16.35 3.49 20.25
CA ALA A 100 17.49 2.60 20.07
C ALA A 100 18.38 2.51 21.34
N LEU A 101 17.93 1.80 22.37
CA LEU A 101 18.72 1.43 23.56
C LEU A 101 18.16 0.09 24.09
N ALA A 102 18.77 -1.11 24.09
CA ALA A 102 20.12 -1.66 23.89
C ALA A 102 20.01 -3.22 23.67
N PRO A 103 21.08 -4.07 23.73
CA PRO A 103 22.52 -3.86 23.60
C PRO A 103 23.22 -4.82 22.58
N ALA A 104 24.40 -4.46 22.08
CA ALA A 104 25.43 -5.43 21.68
C ALA A 104 26.81 -4.77 21.67
N ASP A 105 27.67 -5.20 22.60
CA ASP A 105 29.09 -4.89 22.70
C ASP A 105 29.94 -5.66 21.67
N ALA A 106 30.95 -4.99 21.12
CA ALA A 106 32.37 -5.39 20.99
C ALA A 106 33.02 -4.59 19.81
N ASP A 107 33.71 -3.46 20.07
CA ASP A 107 35.17 -3.32 20.37
C ASP A 107 35.96 -2.96 19.08
N THR A 108 36.77 -1.89 18.87
CA THR A 108 37.36 -0.72 19.58
C THR A 108 38.10 0.17 18.52
N PRO A 109 38.93 1.22 18.79
CA PRO A 109 38.84 2.37 19.73
C PRO A 109 39.29 3.75 19.11
N VAL A 110 38.91 4.90 19.71
CA VAL A 110 39.84 6.01 20.09
C VAL A 110 39.26 6.84 21.27
N ALA A 111 40.00 6.83 22.40
CA ALA A 111 40.18 7.76 23.54
C ALA A 111 39.16 8.90 23.82
N VAL A 112 38.78 9.22 25.07
CA VAL A 112 39.64 9.66 26.20
C VAL A 112 39.04 9.30 27.58
N SER A 113 39.97 9.01 28.49
CA SER A 113 39.93 8.54 29.89
C SER A 113 39.07 9.29 30.92
N ALA A 114 38.55 8.53 31.91
CA ALA A 114 38.73 8.79 33.35
C ALA A 114 38.36 7.57 34.23
N VAL A 115 39.40 6.91 34.75
CA VAL A 115 39.62 6.31 36.09
C VAL A 115 38.59 6.72 37.18
N MET A 116 38.10 5.94 38.17
CA MET A 116 38.45 4.71 38.90
C MET A 116 37.21 4.25 39.72
N ALA A 117 36.97 2.94 39.85
CA ALA A 117 36.69 2.22 41.13
C ALA A 117 36.06 0.83 40.89
N ARG A 118 36.87 -0.23 41.07
CA ARG A 118 36.47 -1.61 41.46
C ARG A 118 36.29 -1.65 43.01
N PRO A 119 35.75 -2.71 43.67
CA PRO A 119 35.75 -4.14 43.29
C PRO A 119 34.42 -4.91 43.49
N ALA A 120 34.20 -6.01 42.74
CA ALA A 120 34.18 -7.44 43.13
C ALA A 120 33.02 -7.85 44.07
N ALA A 121 32.32 -9.00 43.93
CA ALA A 121 32.75 -10.34 43.51
C ALA A 121 31.51 -11.16 43.02
N ALA A 122 31.66 -12.05 42.03
CA ALA A 122 31.66 -13.53 42.16
C ALA A 122 30.29 -14.14 42.56
N ALA A 123 29.75 -15.22 41.99
CA ALA A 123 30.16 -16.21 40.99
C ALA A 123 28.88 -16.95 40.49
N GLU A 124 29.00 -17.66 39.37
CA GLU A 124 28.52 -19.03 39.04
C GLU A 124 27.26 -19.62 39.72
N ASN A 125 26.47 -20.54 39.16
CA ASN A 125 26.27 -21.22 37.87
C ASN A 125 25.11 -22.23 38.15
N THR A 126 24.47 -22.71 37.08
CA THR A 126 23.90 -24.08 36.93
C THR A 126 22.47 -24.43 37.42
N ALA A 127 21.69 -24.93 36.43
CA ALA A 127 20.78 -26.09 36.47
C ALA A 127 19.45 -26.00 37.26
N ALA A 128 18.35 -26.67 36.90
CA ALA A 128 18.00 -27.56 35.79
C ALA A 128 16.48 -27.89 35.86
N ALA A 129 15.94 -28.38 34.73
CA ALA A 129 14.96 -29.47 34.59
C ALA A 129 13.52 -29.29 35.15
N ALA A 130 12.45 -29.86 34.59
CA ALA A 130 12.22 -30.73 33.43
C ALA A 130 10.69 -30.88 33.17
N ALA A 131 10.38 -31.51 32.03
CA ALA A 131 9.30 -32.48 31.78
C ALA A 131 8.17 -32.08 30.80
N THR A 132 8.39 -32.43 29.52
CA THR A 132 7.41 -33.04 28.56
C THR A 132 7.17 -34.51 28.96
N PRO A 133 6.32 -35.38 28.33
CA PRO A 133 5.50 -35.26 27.10
C PRO A 133 4.10 -35.95 27.17
N ILE A 134 3.33 -36.00 26.06
CA ILE A 134 2.77 -37.21 25.40
C ILE A 134 1.91 -36.82 24.18
N ASP A 135 2.09 -37.60 23.12
CA ASP A 135 1.68 -37.54 21.71
C ASP A 135 0.29 -38.23 21.46
N PRO A 136 -0.16 -38.55 20.22
CA PRO A 136 -1.36 -38.09 19.51
C PRO A 136 -2.46 -39.18 19.39
N PRO A 137 -3.56 -39.02 18.60
CA PRO A 137 -3.55 -39.47 17.18
C PRO A 137 -4.52 -38.75 16.20
N GLU A 138 -4.08 -38.54 14.96
CA GLU A 138 -4.90 -38.68 13.73
C GLU A 138 -5.03 -40.19 13.43
N PRO A 139 -6.08 -40.73 12.75
CA PRO A 139 -6.41 -40.32 11.37
C PRO A 139 -7.87 -40.51 10.86
N GLU A 140 -8.09 -39.96 9.66
CA GLU A 140 -8.88 -40.51 8.54
C GLU A 140 -10.43 -40.35 8.45
N ALA A 141 -10.80 -39.46 7.54
CA ALA A 141 -11.69 -39.67 6.38
C ALA A 141 -13.20 -39.93 6.59
N VAL A 142 -14.01 -38.90 6.28
CA VAL A 142 -15.32 -39.10 5.59
C VAL A 142 -15.51 -38.03 4.52
N VAL A 143 -15.84 -38.50 3.32
CA VAL A 143 -16.02 -37.75 2.08
C VAL A 143 -17.46 -37.23 1.97
N VAL A 144 -17.61 -36.11 1.24
CA VAL A 144 -18.82 -35.59 0.57
C VAL A 144 -19.87 -34.89 1.43
N THR A 145 -19.96 -33.55 1.29
CA THR A 145 -21.09 -32.91 0.58
C THR A 145 -20.81 -31.42 0.39
N ALA A 146 -20.85 -31.01 -0.87
CA ALA A 146 -20.88 -29.61 -1.28
C ALA A 146 -22.22 -28.97 -0.89
N ALA A 147 -22.17 -27.84 -0.20
CA ALA A 147 -23.27 -26.89 0.00
C ALA A 147 -22.68 -25.51 0.34
N PRO A 148 -23.40 -24.40 0.13
CA PRO A 148 -23.39 -23.62 -1.10
C PRO A 148 -22.46 -22.41 -0.98
N GLN A 149 -21.77 -22.10 -2.06
CA GLN A 149 -21.04 -20.86 -2.26
C GLN A 149 -21.97 -19.67 -1.99
N PRO A 150 -21.60 -18.72 -1.11
CA PRO A 150 -22.39 -17.50 -0.92
C PRO A 150 -22.60 -16.82 -2.28
N PRO A 151 -23.81 -16.29 -2.55
CA PRO A 151 -24.11 -15.66 -3.82
C PRO A 151 -23.07 -14.59 -4.13
N ALA A 152 -22.58 -14.62 -5.37
CA ALA A 152 -21.65 -13.65 -5.91
C ALA A 152 -22.10 -12.25 -5.48
N ALA A 153 -21.20 -11.55 -4.78
CA ALA A 153 -21.41 -10.16 -4.41
C ALA A 153 -21.85 -9.40 -5.67
N PRO A 154 -22.85 -8.50 -5.56
CA PRO A 154 -23.19 -7.61 -6.66
C PRO A 154 -21.89 -6.96 -7.14
N THR A 155 -21.60 -7.09 -8.43
CA THR A 155 -20.58 -6.28 -9.09
C THR A 155 -21.08 -4.85 -9.04
N GLU A 156 -20.90 -4.21 -7.88
CA GLU A 156 -21.09 -2.78 -7.74
C GLU A 156 -20.15 -2.12 -8.76
N PRO A 157 -20.62 -1.06 -9.43
CA PRO A 157 -19.71 -0.24 -10.21
C PRO A 157 -18.53 0.12 -9.31
N LEU A 158 -17.32 0.04 -9.86
CA LEU A 158 -16.06 0.46 -9.23
C LEU A 158 -16.09 1.98 -8.99
N SER A 159 -17.08 2.45 -8.27
CA SER A 159 -17.19 3.82 -7.81
C SER A 159 -16.13 3.96 -6.75
N HIS A 160 -15.14 4.78 -7.06
CA HIS A 160 -14.00 5.07 -6.19
C HIS A 160 -14.47 5.63 -4.83
N SER A 161 -15.64 6.29 -4.80
CA SER A 161 -16.26 6.77 -3.57
C SER A 161 -17.33 5.79 -3.07
N PRO A 162 -17.20 5.26 -1.83
CA PRO A 162 -18.23 4.44 -1.20
C PRO A 162 -19.47 5.29 -0.89
N THR A 163 -20.64 4.78 -1.25
CA THR A 163 -21.92 5.42 -0.89
C THR A 163 -22.18 5.34 0.62
N ARG A 164 -23.08 6.19 1.13
CA ARG A 164 -23.44 6.21 2.56
C ARG A 164 -23.93 4.85 3.06
N GLU A 165 -24.74 4.15 2.28
CA GLU A 165 -25.21 2.80 2.60
C GLU A 165 -24.05 1.80 2.74
N VAL A 166 -23.03 1.91 1.90
CA VAL A 166 -21.83 1.07 1.96
C VAL A 166 -21.01 1.39 3.20
N LEU A 167 -20.81 2.67 3.53
CA LEU A 167 -20.14 3.10 4.76
C LEU A 167 -20.86 2.57 6.01
N GLU A 168 -22.19 2.61 6.04
CA GLU A 168 -22.96 2.05 7.16
C GLU A 168 -22.81 0.52 7.29
N LEU A 169 -22.80 -0.21 6.18
CA LEU A 169 -22.58 -1.66 6.20
C LEU A 169 -21.18 -2.00 6.73
N ILE A 170 -20.16 -1.22 6.36
CA ILE A 170 -18.78 -1.42 6.80
C ILE A 170 -18.60 -1.01 8.26
N ALA A 171 -19.22 0.09 8.71
CA ALA A 171 -19.23 0.51 10.11
C ALA A 171 -19.88 -0.55 11.03
N ARG A 172 -20.90 -1.27 10.53
CA ARG A 172 -21.52 -2.42 11.20
C ARG A 172 -20.74 -3.73 11.04
N SER A 173 -19.55 -3.69 10.45
CA SER A 173 -18.69 -4.85 10.16
C SER A 173 -19.34 -5.94 9.31
N LYS A 174 -20.37 -5.59 8.52
CA LYS A 174 -21.06 -6.52 7.60
C LYS A 174 -20.34 -6.65 6.26
N ARG A 175 -19.41 -5.74 5.97
CA ARG A 175 -18.61 -5.65 4.75
C ARG A 175 -17.22 -5.07 5.06
N ARG A 176 -16.26 -5.34 4.19
CA ARG A 176 -14.91 -4.74 4.19
C ARG A 176 -14.76 -3.75 3.04
N PHE A 177 -13.88 -2.77 3.20
CA PHE A 177 -13.53 -1.86 2.10
C PHE A 177 -12.82 -2.63 0.98
N THR A 178 -13.03 -2.20 -0.26
CA THR A 178 -12.06 -2.49 -1.32
C THR A 178 -10.81 -1.62 -1.13
N GLU A 179 -9.70 -1.97 -1.76
CA GLU A 179 -8.46 -1.18 -1.70
C GLU A 179 -8.70 0.27 -2.15
N VAL A 180 -9.37 0.45 -3.29
CA VAL A 180 -9.72 1.77 -3.83
C VAL A 180 -10.60 2.58 -2.87
N GLN A 181 -11.57 1.93 -2.21
CA GLN A 181 -12.42 2.62 -1.22
C GLN A 181 -11.65 3.00 0.04
N ARG A 182 -10.69 2.16 0.45
CA ARG A 182 -9.83 2.45 1.60
C ARG A 182 -8.95 3.66 1.32
N GLU A 183 -8.33 3.72 0.14
CA GLU A 183 -7.53 4.87 -0.31
C GLU A 183 -8.36 6.14 -0.34
N TRP A 184 -9.58 6.06 -0.88
CA TRP A 184 -10.52 7.18 -0.85
C TRP A 184 -10.83 7.62 0.59
N CYS A 185 -11.13 6.69 1.49
CA CYS A 185 -11.42 7.01 2.89
C CYS A 185 -10.25 7.67 3.61
N VAL A 186 -9.01 7.26 3.32
CA VAL A 186 -7.80 7.91 3.87
C VAL A 186 -7.70 9.34 3.36
N GLY A 187 -7.86 9.55 2.05
CA GLY A 187 -7.83 10.89 1.45
C GLY A 187 -8.92 11.81 2.02
N GLU A 188 -10.14 11.30 2.12
CA GLU A 188 -11.29 12.03 2.66
C GLU A 188 -11.07 12.39 4.14
N ALA A 189 -10.55 11.47 4.96
CA ALA A 189 -10.25 11.73 6.37
C ALA A 189 -9.16 12.80 6.54
N LEU A 190 -8.15 12.82 5.67
CA LEU A 190 -7.11 13.85 5.69
C LEU A 190 -7.69 15.23 5.37
N VAL A 191 -8.53 15.34 4.34
CA VAL A 191 -9.16 16.61 3.97
C VAL A 191 -10.07 17.11 5.08
N ARG A 192 -10.95 16.25 5.62
CA ARG A 192 -11.90 16.62 6.69
C ARG A 192 -11.21 16.98 8.01
N SER A 193 -10.09 16.34 8.31
CA SER A 193 -9.30 16.62 9.51
C SER A 193 -8.34 17.81 9.35
N SER A 194 -8.32 18.50 8.21
CA SER A 194 -7.28 19.49 7.88
C SER A 194 -5.85 18.94 8.08
N PHE A 195 -5.63 17.68 7.69
CA PHE A 195 -4.36 16.94 7.80
C PHE A 195 -3.84 16.73 9.23
N THR A 196 -4.73 16.72 10.22
CA THR A 196 -4.37 16.43 11.62
C THR A 196 -4.33 14.93 11.92
N VAL A 197 -5.04 14.10 11.14
CA VAL A 197 -5.03 12.64 11.27
C VAL A 197 -3.82 12.04 10.56
N HIS A 198 -3.09 11.14 11.23
CA HIS A 198 -2.02 10.38 10.61
C HIS A 198 -2.56 9.17 9.82
N PRO A 199 -2.17 8.96 8.54
CA PRO A 199 -2.70 7.87 7.72
C PRO A 199 -2.52 6.48 8.31
N ASN A 200 -1.35 6.21 8.90
CA ASN A 200 -1.04 4.89 9.48
C ASN A 200 -1.90 4.61 10.72
N GLU A 201 -2.12 5.62 11.56
CA GLU A 201 -3.00 5.51 12.74
C GLU A 201 -4.46 5.33 12.30
N PHE A 202 -4.88 6.03 11.24
CA PHE A 202 -6.22 5.90 10.68
C PHE A 202 -6.47 4.51 10.09
N ILE A 203 -5.51 3.95 9.35
CA ILE A 203 -5.58 2.59 8.81
C ILE A 203 -5.60 1.55 9.95
N ALA A 204 -4.89 1.80 11.05
CA ALA A 204 -4.86 0.92 12.21
C ALA A 204 -6.22 0.78 12.93
N LEU A 205 -7.14 1.74 12.77
CA LEU A 205 -8.54 1.61 13.22
C LEU A 205 -9.28 0.49 12.50
N GLY A 206 -8.79 0.07 11.33
CA GLY A 206 -9.42 -0.88 10.45
C GLY A 206 -10.69 -0.35 9.81
N ASP A 207 -11.21 -1.11 8.83
CA ASP A 207 -12.31 -0.66 7.96
C ASP A 207 -13.54 -0.12 8.72
N HIS A 208 -13.95 -0.80 9.80
CA HIS A 208 -15.11 -0.39 10.60
C HIS A 208 -14.92 0.97 11.30
N GLY A 209 -13.74 1.23 11.86
CA GLY A 209 -13.40 2.49 12.53
C GLY A 209 -13.25 3.62 11.53
N MET A 210 -12.62 3.34 10.39
CA MET A 210 -12.51 4.29 9.28
C MET A 210 -13.90 4.69 8.76
N ALA A 211 -14.81 3.74 8.55
CA ALA A 211 -16.16 4.03 8.07
C ALA A 211 -16.96 4.86 9.07
N ARG A 212 -16.86 4.58 10.38
CA ARG A 212 -17.48 5.41 11.43
C ARG A 212 -16.97 6.83 11.40
N TYR A 213 -15.65 7.02 11.35
CA TYR A 213 -15.05 8.34 11.33
C TYR A 213 -15.59 9.19 10.18
N ILE A 214 -15.72 8.61 8.98
CA ILE A 214 -16.27 9.32 7.81
C ILE A 214 -17.75 9.65 8.00
N LEU A 215 -18.56 8.75 8.54
CA LEU A 215 -19.99 9.01 8.81
C LEU A 215 -20.20 10.10 9.87
N ASP A 216 -19.39 10.09 10.92
CA ASP A 216 -19.48 11.05 12.03
C ASP A 216 -18.97 12.44 11.64
N SER A 217 -18.07 12.49 10.64
CA SER A 217 -17.48 13.72 10.12
C SER A 217 -18.17 14.24 8.85
N GLU A 218 -19.35 13.72 8.48
CA GLU A 218 -20.10 14.30 7.36
C GLU A 218 -20.60 15.70 7.77
N PRO A 219 -20.36 16.73 6.93
CA PRO A 219 -20.94 18.03 7.18
C PRO A 219 -22.47 17.87 7.11
N THR A 220 -23.15 18.06 8.24
CA THR A 220 -24.60 18.23 8.25
C THR A 220 -24.92 19.36 7.30
N ALA A 221 -25.71 19.11 6.27
CA ALA A 221 -26.05 20.05 5.20
C ALA A 221 -26.99 21.19 5.66
N ASP A 222 -26.83 21.63 6.90
CA ASP A 222 -27.58 22.69 7.58
C ASP A 222 -26.59 23.78 8.02
N GLU A 223 -25.98 24.49 7.06
CA GLU A 223 -25.39 25.84 7.23
C GLU A 223 -25.45 26.62 5.91
#